data_AF-A0A8W8K8J5-F1
#
_entry.id   AF-A0A8W8K8J5-F1
#
_cell.length_a   1.000
_cell.length_b   1.000
_cell.length_c   1.000
_cell.angle_alpha   90.00
_cell.angle_beta   90.00
_cell.angle_gamma   90.00
#
_symmetry.space_group_name_H-M   'P 1'
#
loop_
_entity.id
_entity.type
_entity.pdbx_description
1 polymer ?
#
loop_
_entity_poly.entity_id
_entity_poly.type
_entity_poly.pdbx_seq_one_letter_code
_entity_poly.pdbx_strand_id
1 'polypeptide(L)'
;LMKTHEKAFTDIKNYYNDITLNNLSLINTLKEQVEESKKKYEHMEKDRAEVMAENKRLLEPLREAKEQVDLLKKQLANYEKDKETLRMTKARLKVTEEEQRALKWEHEVLEQRFEKTQDERDDLYRKFVKAIHEVQQKSNFKNLLLEKKLGALADTLEKKEAQLNEVLSASNLDPTALTVVTRKLEDVLDSKNSAIKDLQYELARVCKAHNDLLRTYEAKLTQFGIPTEELGFKPLESTVGGQALGQGPAGLVSAPS
;
A
#
# COMPACT_ATOMS: atom_id res chain seq x y z
N LEU A 1 -64.62 139.99 -0.72
CA LEU A 1 -65.45 138.75 -0.73
C LEU A 1 -65.27 137.94 -2.01
N MET A 2 -65.46 138.51 -3.21
CA MET A 2 -65.29 137.77 -4.49
C MET A 2 -63.85 137.26 -4.74
N LYS A 3 -62.80 138.07 -4.51
CA LYS A 3 -61.40 137.63 -4.69
C LYS A 3 -60.98 136.47 -3.77
N THR A 4 -61.60 136.34 -2.60
CA THR A 4 -61.31 135.27 -1.63
C THR A 4 -61.96 133.95 -2.03
N HIS A 5 -63.18 134.01 -2.60
CA HIS A 5 -63.87 132.85 -3.15
C HIS A 5 -63.22 132.34 -4.46
N GLU A 6 -62.71 133.24 -5.30
CA GLU A 6 -62.02 132.87 -6.55
C GLU A 6 -60.67 132.17 -6.27
N LYS A 7 -59.96 132.63 -5.24
CA LYS A 7 -58.75 131.97 -4.74
C LYS A 7 -59.07 130.61 -4.10
N ALA A 8 -60.08 130.52 -3.24
CA ALA A 8 -60.51 129.26 -2.62
C ALA A 8 -61.01 128.23 -3.65
N PHE A 9 -61.71 128.67 -4.70
CA PHE A 9 -62.15 127.79 -5.79
C PHE A 9 -60.97 127.30 -6.64
N THR A 10 -59.98 128.17 -6.87
CA THR A 10 -58.73 127.80 -7.57
C THR A 10 -57.90 126.82 -6.73
N ASP A 11 -57.81 127.02 -5.42
CA ASP A 11 -57.08 126.13 -4.51
C ASP A 11 -57.77 124.77 -4.37
N ILE A 12 -59.11 124.73 -4.29
CA ILE A 12 -59.89 123.48 -4.32
C ILE A 12 -59.73 122.77 -5.66
N LYS A 13 -59.80 123.51 -6.78
CA LYS A 13 -59.60 122.95 -8.11
C LYS A 13 -58.18 122.37 -8.25
N ASN A 14 -57.15 123.09 -7.79
CA ASN A 14 -55.78 122.61 -7.79
C ASN A 14 -55.59 121.38 -6.88
N TYR A 15 -56.19 121.37 -5.69
CA TYR A 15 -56.16 120.23 -4.77
C TYR A 15 -56.77 118.97 -5.39
N TYR A 16 -57.95 119.07 -6.00
CA TYR A 16 -58.57 117.93 -6.69
C TYR A 16 -57.80 117.55 -7.96
N ASN A 17 -57.23 118.53 -8.69
CA ASN A 17 -56.42 118.24 -9.88
C ASN A 17 -55.10 117.53 -9.51
N ASP A 18 -54.46 117.91 -8.40
CA ASP A 18 -53.26 117.26 -7.86
C ASP A 18 -53.57 115.87 -7.31
N ILE A 19 -54.70 115.68 -6.61
CA ILE A 19 -55.19 114.35 -6.22
C ILE A 19 -55.46 113.50 -7.46
N THR A 20 -56.06 114.08 -8.50
CA THR A 20 -56.38 113.35 -9.74
C THR A 20 -55.08 112.96 -10.46
N LEU A 21 -54.10 113.85 -10.54
CA LEU A 21 -52.76 113.57 -11.09
C LEU A 21 -52.01 112.51 -10.28
N ASN A 22 -52.04 112.59 -8.94
CA ASN A 22 -51.38 111.63 -8.07
C ASN A 22 -52.07 110.25 -8.13
N ASN A 23 -53.40 110.21 -8.11
CA ASN A 23 -54.17 108.98 -8.31
C ASN A 23 -53.90 108.37 -9.70
N LEU A 24 -53.81 109.20 -10.75
CA LEU A 24 -53.48 108.74 -12.10
C LEU A 24 -52.05 108.18 -12.17
N SER A 25 -51.09 108.84 -11.51
CA SER A 25 -49.71 108.36 -11.37
C SER A 25 -49.66 107.03 -10.62
N LEU A 26 -50.38 106.91 -9.51
CA LEU A 26 -50.47 105.67 -8.72
C LEU A 26 -51.12 104.54 -9.52
N ILE A 27 -52.20 104.83 -10.25
CA ILE A 27 -52.85 103.88 -11.16
C ILE A 27 -51.87 103.41 -12.25
N ASN A 28 -51.06 104.32 -12.80
CA ASN A 28 -50.04 103.95 -13.79
C ASN A 28 -48.94 103.08 -13.19
N THR A 29 -48.42 103.41 -12.00
CA THR A 29 -47.42 102.60 -11.30
C THR A 29 -47.96 101.21 -10.93
N LEU A 30 -49.21 101.13 -10.46
CA LEU A 30 -49.86 99.84 -10.17
C LEU A 30 -50.09 99.02 -11.45
N LYS A 31 -50.46 99.65 -12.57
CA LYS A 31 -50.55 98.98 -13.88
C LYS A 31 -49.20 98.46 -14.35
N GLU A 32 -48.13 99.24 -14.21
CA GLU A 32 -46.76 98.80 -14.52
C GLU A 32 -46.33 97.63 -13.63
N GLN A 33 -46.58 97.69 -12.33
CA GLN A 33 -46.27 96.58 -11.41
C GLN A 33 -47.07 95.31 -11.73
N VAL A 34 -48.34 95.45 -12.11
CA VAL A 34 -49.17 94.31 -12.55
C VAL A 34 -48.61 93.72 -13.84
N GLU A 35 -48.22 94.55 -14.80
CA GLU A 35 -47.67 94.08 -16.08
C GLU A 35 -46.28 93.44 -15.90
N GLU A 36 -45.42 94.00 -15.05
CA GLU A 36 -44.13 93.41 -14.69
C GLU A 36 -44.30 92.08 -13.95
N SER A 37 -45.24 92.01 -13.01
CA SER A 37 -45.56 90.77 -12.28
C SER A 37 -46.10 89.70 -13.22
N LYS A 38 -46.91 90.09 -14.22
CA LYS A 38 -47.44 89.19 -15.24
C LYS A 38 -46.34 88.61 -16.13
N LYS A 39 -45.39 89.45 -16.57
CA LYS A 39 -44.19 89.00 -17.30
C LYS A 39 -43.32 88.05 -16.49
N LYS A 40 -43.11 88.33 -15.19
CA LYS A 40 -42.38 87.43 -14.29
C LYS A 40 -43.09 86.08 -14.13
N TYR A 41 -44.42 86.10 -13.99
CA TYR A 41 -45.22 84.87 -13.89
C TYR A 41 -45.15 84.03 -15.17
N GLU A 42 -45.26 84.66 -16.34
CA GLU A 42 -45.13 83.97 -17.64
C GLU A 42 -43.73 83.37 -17.84
N HIS A 43 -42.68 84.07 -17.42
CA HIS A 43 -41.32 83.55 -17.47
C HIS A 43 -41.15 82.35 -16.52
N MET A 44 -41.62 82.48 -15.27
CA MET A 44 -41.60 81.39 -14.31
C MET A 44 -42.39 80.17 -14.78
N GLU A 45 -43.53 80.34 -15.46
CA GLU A 45 -44.27 79.19 -16.02
C GLU A 45 -43.53 78.53 -17.18
N LYS A 46 -42.85 79.30 -18.03
CA LYS A 46 -41.99 78.71 -19.08
C LYS A 46 -40.84 77.90 -18.47
N ASP A 47 -40.14 78.47 -17.48
CA ASP A 47 -39.04 77.80 -16.80
C ASP A 47 -39.55 76.53 -16.08
N ARG A 48 -40.71 76.61 -15.43
CA ARG A 48 -41.37 75.46 -14.80
C ARG A 48 -41.72 74.37 -15.81
N ALA A 49 -42.20 74.76 -17.00
CA ALA A 49 -42.53 73.83 -18.07
C ALA A 49 -41.27 73.15 -18.65
N GLU A 50 -40.17 73.90 -18.85
CA GLU A 50 -38.87 73.33 -19.26
C GLU A 50 -38.31 72.36 -18.22
N VAL A 51 -38.31 72.75 -16.94
CA VAL A 51 -37.87 71.88 -15.84
C VAL A 51 -38.71 70.61 -15.77
N MET A 52 -40.03 70.71 -15.93
CA MET A 52 -40.90 69.53 -15.96
C MET A 52 -40.65 68.64 -17.17
N ALA A 53 -40.44 69.21 -18.36
CA ALA A 53 -40.15 68.45 -19.56
C ALA A 53 -38.81 67.70 -19.43
N GLU A 54 -37.79 68.37 -18.90
CA GLU A 54 -36.47 67.77 -18.67
C GLU A 54 -36.52 66.68 -17.60
N ASN A 55 -37.24 66.91 -16.50
CA ASN A 55 -37.42 65.91 -15.45
C ASN A 55 -38.15 64.67 -15.97
N LYS A 56 -39.14 64.85 -16.86
CA LYS A 56 -39.84 63.75 -17.53
C LYS A 56 -38.92 62.99 -18.51
N ARG A 57 -38.02 63.70 -19.19
CA ARG A 57 -37.03 63.10 -20.11
C ARG A 57 -35.98 62.26 -19.36
N LEU A 58 -35.56 62.70 -18.18
CA LEU A 58 -34.52 62.03 -17.37
C LEU A 58 -35.03 60.84 -16.55
N LEU A 59 -36.34 60.78 -16.31
CA LEU A 59 -36.98 59.76 -15.47
C LEU A 59 -36.74 58.33 -15.98
N GLU A 60 -36.91 58.12 -17.29
CA GLU A 60 -36.77 56.81 -17.91
C GLU A 60 -35.31 56.33 -18.00
N PRO A 61 -34.34 57.14 -18.48
CA PRO A 61 -32.92 56.78 -18.40
C PRO A 61 -32.44 56.48 -16.98
N LEU A 62 -32.95 57.22 -15.98
CA LEU A 62 -32.61 56.96 -14.58
C LEU A 62 -33.18 55.62 -14.09
N ARG A 63 -34.41 55.27 -14.51
CA ARG A 63 -35.02 53.97 -14.21
C ARG A 63 -34.23 52.83 -14.83
N GLU A 64 -33.90 52.93 -16.12
CA GLU A 64 -33.12 51.94 -16.85
C GLU A 64 -31.72 51.76 -16.25
N ALA A 65 -31.04 52.86 -15.90
CA ALA A 65 -29.72 52.81 -15.27
C ALA A 65 -29.77 52.11 -13.89
N LYS A 66 -30.82 52.36 -13.09
CA LYS A 66 -31.02 51.67 -11.81
C LYS A 66 -31.26 50.17 -12.01
N GLU A 67 -32.11 49.81 -12.96
CA GLU A 67 -32.37 48.39 -13.30
C GLU A 67 -31.12 47.67 -13.79
N GLN A 68 -30.29 48.33 -14.62
CA GLN A 68 -29.00 47.78 -15.05
C GLN A 68 -28.03 47.60 -13.88
N VAL A 69 -27.95 48.57 -12.97
CA VAL A 69 -27.11 48.44 -11.76
C VAL A 69 -27.55 47.25 -10.92
N ASP A 70 -28.85 47.04 -10.73
CA ASP A 70 -29.35 45.90 -9.97
C ASP A 70 -29.09 44.56 -10.66
N LEU A 71 -29.20 44.51 -11.99
CA LEU A 71 -28.84 43.32 -12.77
C LEU A 71 -27.34 43.01 -12.66
N LEU A 72 -26.48 44.02 -12.85
CA LEU A 72 -25.03 43.86 -12.76
C LEU A 72 -24.58 43.43 -11.36
N LYS A 73 -25.22 43.96 -10.30
CA LYS A 73 -24.96 43.50 -8.92
C LYS A 73 -25.30 42.02 -8.74
N LYS A 74 -26.42 41.55 -9.28
CA LYS A 74 -26.78 40.12 -9.23
C LYS A 74 -25.78 39.26 -10.01
N GLN A 75 -25.36 39.71 -11.19
CA GLN A 75 -24.35 39.00 -11.99
C GLN A 75 -23.00 38.93 -11.27
N LEU A 76 -22.58 40.02 -10.63
CA LEU A 76 -21.34 40.07 -9.86
C LEU A 76 -21.37 39.09 -8.69
N ALA A 77 -22.46 39.04 -7.93
CA ALA A 77 -22.62 38.10 -6.83
C ALA A 77 -22.56 36.63 -7.29
N ASN A 78 -23.17 36.31 -8.44
CA ASN A 78 -23.08 34.98 -9.03
C ASN A 78 -21.63 34.66 -9.45
N TYR A 79 -20.96 35.60 -10.11
CA TYR A 79 -19.58 35.43 -10.53
C TYR A 79 -18.62 35.21 -9.36
N GLU A 80 -18.80 35.92 -8.24
CA GLU A 80 -18.02 35.70 -7.02
C GLU A 80 -18.24 34.30 -6.44
N LYS A 81 -19.49 33.81 -6.44
CA LYS A 81 -19.83 32.45 -6.01
C LYS A 81 -19.19 31.38 -6.92
N ASP A 82 -19.24 31.59 -8.22
CA ASP A 82 -18.63 30.68 -9.20
C ASP A 82 -17.12 30.63 -9.04
N LYS A 83 -16.48 31.78 -8.79
CA LYS A 83 -15.04 31.89 -8.54
C LYS A 83 -14.62 31.09 -7.31
N GLU A 84 -15.40 31.15 -6.22
CA GLU A 84 -15.10 30.37 -5.01
C GLU A 84 -15.31 28.87 -5.25
N THR A 85 -16.38 28.50 -5.95
CA THR A 85 -16.66 27.10 -6.32
C THR A 85 -15.53 26.53 -7.21
N LEU A 86 -15.04 27.32 -8.16
CA LEU A 86 -13.89 26.96 -8.99
C LEU A 86 -12.62 26.77 -8.16
N ARG A 87 -12.39 27.63 -7.16
CA ARG A 87 -11.24 27.49 -6.24
C ARG A 87 -11.31 26.19 -5.46
N MET A 88 -12.47 25.88 -4.88
CA MET A 88 -12.69 24.65 -4.11
C MET A 88 -12.55 23.39 -4.96
N THR A 89 -13.13 23.37 -6.15
CA THR A 89 -13.05 22.23 -7.07
C THR A 89 -11.62 21.99 -7.58
N LYS A 90 -10.85 23.05 -7.87
CA LYS A 90 -9.43 22.93 -8.21
C LYS A 90 -8.60 22.35 -7.07
N ALA A 91 -8.86 22.78 -5.83
CA ALA A 91 -8.17 22.22 -4.67
C ALA A 91 -8.46 20.72 -4.51
N ARG A 92 -9.74 20.33 -4.65
CA ARG A 92 -10.14 18.92 -4.59
C ARG A 92 -9.54 18.09 -5.72
N LEU A 93 -9.52 18.61 -6.94
CA LEU A 93 -8.90 17.93 -8.09
C LEU A 93 -7.43 17.64 -7.83
N LYS A 94 -6.68 18.62 -7.31
CA LYS A 94 -5.26 18.45 -6.99
C LYS A 94 -5.02 17.31 -5.99
N VAL A 95 -5.82 17.25 -4.92
CA VAL A 95 -5.73 16.18 -3.91
C VAL A 95 -6.02 14.82 -4.54
N THR A 96 -7.10 14.71 -5.32
CA THR A 96 -7.45 13.44 -5.98
C THR A 96 -6.41 13.01 -7.02
N GLU A 97 -5.76 13.94 -7.72
CA GLU A 97 -4.65 13.61 -8.64
C GLU A 97 -3.41 13.08 -7.91
N GLU A 98 -3.12 13.61 -6.71
CA GLU A 98 -2.02 13.13 -5.86
C GLU A 98 -2.33 11.72 -5.32
N GLU A 99 -3.56 11.49 -4.83
CA GLU A 99 -4.03 10.17 -4.40
C GLU A 99 -3.98 9.15 -5.54
N GLN A 100 -4.41 9.53 -6.75
CA GLN A 100 -4.36 8.67 -7.92
C GLN A 100 -2.92 8.30 -8.29
N ARG A 101 -1.98 9.24 -8.21
CA ARG A 101 -0.56 8.98 -8.45
C ARG A 101 0.03 8.02 -7.42
N ALA A 102 -0.32 8.20 -6.14
CA ALA A 102 0.11 7.29 -5.08
C ALA A 102 -0.42 5.87 -5.29
N LEU A 103 -1.73 5.73 -5.56
CA LEU A 103 -2.37 4.44 -5.84
C LEU A 103 -1.76 3.71 -7.05
N LYS A 104 -1.44 4.44 -8.12
CA LYS A 104 -0.77 3.86 -9.30
C LYS A 104 0.60 3.28 -8.94
N TRP A 105 1.39 4.02 -8.15
CA TRP A 105 2.69 3.53 -7.72
C TRP A 105 2.58 2.30 -6.81
N GLU A 106 1.65 2.32 -5.85
CA GLU A 106 1.39 1.16 -4.98
C GLU A 106 0.96 -0.07 -5.79
N HIS A 107 0.13 0.13 -6.81
CA HIS A 107 -0.31 -0.93 -7.71
C HIS A 107 0.87 -1.53 -8.48
N GLU A 108 1.71 -0.71 -9.11
CA GLU A 108 2.91 -1.17 -9.84
C GLU A 108 3.86 -1.96 -8.93
N VAL A 109 4.08 -1.50 -7.69
CA VAL A 109 4.90 -2.21 -6.70
C VAL A 109 4.28 -3.56 -6.34
N LEU A 110 2.95 -3.61 -6.18
CA LEU A 110 2.25 -4.84 -5.82
C LEU A 110 2.27 -5.85 -6.97
N GLU A 111 2.12 -5.41 -8.23
CA GLU A 111 2.25 -6.26 -9.41
C GLU A 111 3.63 -6.90 -9.50
N GLN A 112 4.71 -6.12 -9.34
CA GLN A 112 6.08 -6.65 -9.35
C GLN A 112 6.32 -7.68 -8.24
N ARG A 113 5.78 -7.43 -7.04
CA ARG A 113 5.87 -8.39 -5.92
C ARG A 113 5.10 -9.67 -6.23
N PHE A 114 3.92 -9.54 -6.81
CA PHE A 114 3.09 -10.68 -7.18
C PHE A 114 3.78 -11.56 -8.22
N GLU A 115 4.33 -10.96 -9.28
CA GLU A 115 5.08 -11.67 -10.31
C GLU A 115 6.27 -12.44 -9.72
N LYS A 116 7.06 -11.79 -8.86
CA LYS A 116 8.18 -12.45 -8.18
C LYS A 116 7.73 -13.62 -7.31
N THR A 117 6.67 -13.46 -6.51
CA THR A 117 6.15 -14.55 -5.68
C THR A 117 5.61 -15.70 -6.53
N GLN A 118 5.02 -15.40 -7.69
CA GLN A 118 4.56 -16.40 -8.64
C GLN A 118 5.73 -17.21 -9.21
N ASP A 119 6.81 -16.53 -9.61
CA ASP A 119 8.03 -17.18 -10.09
C ASP A 119 8.69 -18.07 -9.04
N GLU A 120 8.76 -17.59 -7.79
CA GLU A 120 9.29 -18.36 -6.66
C GLU A 120 8.47 -19.63 -6.41
N ARG A 121 7.14 -19.52 -6.44
CA ARG A 121 6.22 -20.66 -6.31
C ARG A 121 6.46 -21.67 -7.43
N ASP A 122 6.53 -21.20 -8.68
CA ASP A 122 6.67 -22.08 -9.84
C ASP A 122 8.04 -22.76 -9.86
N ASP A 123 9.09 -22.06 -9.43
CA ASP A 123 10.42 -22.64 -9.28
C ASP A 123 10.47 -23.70 -8.17
N LEU A 124 9.84 -23.41 -7.03
CA LEU A 124 9.75 -24.37 -5.93
C LEU A 124 9.00 -25.64 -6.36
N TYR A 125 7.90 -25.48 -7.11
CA TYR A 125 7.15 -26.61 -7.65
C TYR A 125 8.00 -27.45 -8.61
N ARG A 126 8.73 -26.82 -9.54
CA ARG A 126 9.65 -27.54 -10.45
C ARG A 126 10.73 -28.30 -9.68
N LYS A 127 11.33 -27.69 -8.67
CA LYS A 127 12.34 -28.32 -7.81
C LYS A 127 11.77 -29.50 -7.04
N PHE A 128 10.57 -29.36 -6.50
CA PHE A 128 9.87 -30.42 -5.78
C PHE A 128 9.63 -31.64 -6.66
N VAL A 129 9.06 -31.44 -7.86
CA VAL A 129 8.82 -32.54 -8.82
C VAL A 129 10.13 -33.22 -9.21
N LYS A 130 11.19 -32.45 -9.46
CA LYS A 130 12.52 -33.00 -9.77
C LYS A 130 13.06 -33.85 -8.61
N ALA A 131 12.98 -33.36 -7.38
CA ALA A 131 13.45 -34.08 -6.20
C ALA A 131 12.70 -35.40 -5.97
N ILE A 132 11.38 -35.42 -6.19
CA ILE A 132 10.58 -36.65 -6.12
C ILE A 132 11.09 -37.68 -7.13
N HIS A 133 11.24 -37.29 -8.40
CA HIS A 133 11.71 -38.20 -9.43
C HIS A 133 13.11 -38.73 -9.13
N GLU A 134 14.02 -37.88 -8.63
CA GLU A 134 15.37 -38.31 -8.25
C GLU A 134 15.36 -39.33 -7.10
N VAL A 135 14.56 -39.10 -6.06
CA VAL A 135 14.43 -40.04 -4.93
C VAL A 135 13.81 -41.36 -5.40
N GLN A 136 12.76 -41.29 -6.21
CA GLN A 136 12.11 -42.47 -6.76
C GLN A 136 13.07 -43.27 -7.65
N GLN A 137 13.81 -42.61 -8.54
CA GLN A 137 14.80 -43.25 -9.40
C GLN A 137 15.91 -43.94 -8.59
N LYS A 138 16.47 -43.25 -7.57
CA LYS A 138 17.51 -43.81 -6.70
C LYS A 138 17.00 -45.02 -5.91
N SER A 139 15.79 -44.92 -5.35
CA SER A 139 15.16 -46.01 -4.61
C SER A 139 14.90 -47.22 -5.51
N ASN A 140 14.30 -47.00 -6.68
CA ASN A 140 14.02 -48.06 -7.65
C ASN A 140 15.31 -48.74 -8.13
N PHE A 141 16.36 -47.98 -8.41
CA PHE A 141 17.66 -48.54 -8.79
C PHE A 141 18.28 -49.38 -7.68
N LYS A 142 18.21 -48.92 -6.42
CA LYS A 142 18.69 -49.67 -5.26
C LYS A 142 17.90 -50.97 -5.09
N ASN A 143 16.57 -50.93 -5.21
CA ASN A 143 15.73 -52.12 -5.11
C ASN A 143 16.06 -53.12 -6.21
N LEU A 144 16.18 -52.68 -7.46
CA LEU A 144 16.56 -53.54 -8.58
C LEU A 144 17.94 -54.20 -8.37
N LEU A 145 18.91 -53.46 -7.82
CA LEU A 145 20.23 -54.01 -7.51
C LEU A 145 20.16 -55.07 -6.40
N LEU A 146 19.37 -54.82 -5.35
CA LEU A 146 19.14 -55.77 -4.26
C LEU A 146 18.43 -57.03 -4.75
N GLU A 147 17.41 -56.90 -5.59
CA GLU A 147 16.72 -58.03 -6.23
C GLU A 147 17.70 -58.89 -7.04
N LYS A 148 18.54 -58.26 -7.87
CA LYS A 148 19.56 -58.99 -8.65
C LYS A 148 20.58 -59.69 -7.75
N LYS A 149 21.03 -59.03 -6.68
CA LYS A 149 21.97 -59.63 -5.72
C LYS A 149 21.33 -60.83 -5.00
N LEU A 150 20.06 -60.70 -4.61
CA LEU A 150 19.30 -61.76 -3.95
C LEU A 150 19.13 -62.95 -4.89
N GLY A 151 18.78 -62.72 -6.15
CA GLY A 151 18.71 -63.77 -7.18
C GLY A 151 20.05 -64.50 -7.37
N ALA A 152 21.15 -63.76 -7.53
CA ALA A 152 22.47 -64.36 -7.68
C ALA A 152 22.93 -65.17 -6.45
N LEU A 153 22.58 -64.71 -5.24
CA LEU A 153 22.86 -65.45 -4.01
C LEU A 153 21.98 -66.71 -3.90
N ALA A 154 20.71 -66.64 -4.31
CA ALA A 154 19.82 -67.80 -4.36
C ALA A 154 20.35 -68.87 -5.34
N ASP A 155 20.76 -68.47 -6.55
CA ASP A 155 21.38 -69.38 -7.53
C ASP A 155 22.66 -70.02 -6.99
N THR A 156 23.45 -69.25 -6.23
CA THR A 156 24.68 -69.75 -5.60
C THR A 156 24.36 -70.74 -4.49
N LEU A 157 23.34 -70.45 -3.67
CA LEU A 157 22.87 -71.35 -2.62
C LEU A 157 22.39 -72.67 -3.21
N GLU A 158 21.52 -72.64 -4.23
CA GLU A 158 20.99 -73.83 -4.89
C GLU A 158 22.11 -74.70 -5.48
N LYS A 159 23.11 -74.10 -6.12
CA LYS A 159 24.30 -74.82 -6.61
C LYS A 159 25.09 -75.47 -5.47
N LYS A 160 25.24 -74.77 -4.34
CA LYS A 160 25.98 -75.29 -3.18
C LYS A 160 25.24 -76.42 -2.49
N GLU A 161 23.91 -76.32 -2.38
CA GLU A 161 23.06 -77.40 -1.87
C GLU A 161 23.11 -78.63 -2.77
N ALA A 162 23.04 -78.46 -4.09
CA ALA A 162 23.18 -79.55 -5.05
C ALA A 162 24.56 -80.25 -4.93
N GLN A 163 25.65 -79.46 -4.88
CA GLN A 163 27.01 -79.99 -4.67
C GLN A 163 27.14 -80.73 -3.33
N LEU A 164 26.57 -80.20 -2.26
CA LEU A 164 26.58 -80.84 -0.95
C LEU A 164 25.83 -82.17 -1.00
N ASN A 165 24.63 -82.21 -1.56
CA ASN A 165 23.83 -83.42 -1.69
C ASN A 165 24.54 -84.51 -2.50
N GLU A 166 25.21 -84.13 -3.60
CA GLU A 166 26.02 -85.07 -4.39
C GLU A 166 27.15 -85.68 -3.57
N VAL A 167 27.94 -84.87 -2.87
CA VAL A 167 29.04 -85.33 -2.02
C VAL A 167 28.53 -86.24 -0.89
N LEU A 168 27.42 -85.87 -0.26
CA LEU A 168 26.82 -86.67 0.81
C LEU A 168 26.35 -88.04 0.29
N SER A 169 25.74 -88.08 -0.89
CA SER A 169 25.31 -89.33 -1.53
C SER A 169 26.47 -90.25 -1.93
N ALA A 170 27.59 -89.67 -2.40
CA ALA A 170 28.77 -90.43 -2.82
C ALA A 170 29.60 -90.97 -1.64
N SER A 171 29.53 -90.33 -0.48
CA SER A 171 30.45 -90.61 0.64
C SER A 171 30.01 -91.77 1.54
N ASN A 172 28.81 -92.35 1.34
CA ASN A 172 28.26 -93.45 2.15
C ASN A 172 28.47 -93.29 3.67
N LEU A 173 28.36 -92.06 4.17
CA LEU A 173 28.59 -91.74 5.57
C LEU A 173 27.41 -92.22 6.42
N ASP A 174 27.67 -92.61 7.68
CA ASP A 174 26.59 -92.89 8.64
C ASP A 174 25.74 -91.61 8.83
N PRO A 175 24.44 -91.64 8.48
CA PRO A 175 23.57 -90.47 8.56
C PRO A 175 23.50 -89.88 9.98
N THR A 176 23.57 -90.74 11.00
CA THR A 176 23.45 -90.33 12.40
C THR A 176 24.68 -89.52 12.84
N ALA A 177 25.88 -90.01 12.55
CA ALA A 177 27.12 -89.29 12.83
C ALA A 177 27.22 -87.96 12.06
N LEU A 178 26.78 -87.92 10.80
CA LEU A 178 26.78 -86.72 9.98
C LEU A 178 25.86 -85.64 10.55
N THR A 179 24.61 -85.96 10.91
CA THR A 179 23.68 -84.99 11.51
C THR A 179 24.25 -84.40 12.81
N VAL A 180 24.91 -85.22 13.64
CA VAL A 180 25.52 -84.74 14.89
C VAL A 180 26.68 -83.77 14.61
N VAL A 181 27.52 -84.05 13.61
CA VAL A 181 28.63 -83.16 13.25
C VAL A 181 28.12 -81.87 12.61
N THR A 182 27.16 -81.93 11.69
CA THR A 182 26.55 -80.74 11.08
C THR A 182 25.93 -79.84 12.12
N ARG A 183 25.13 -80.38 13.05
CA ARG A 183 24.51 -79.59 14.11
C ARG A 183 25.53 -78.94 15.03
N LYS A 184 26.60 -79.65 15.41
CA LYS A 184 27.69 -79.06 16.20
C LYS A 184 28.40 -77.93 15.45
N LEU A 185 28.56 -78.06 14.14
CA LEU A 185 29.17 -77.02 13.31
C LEU A 185 28.26 -75.80 13.20
N GLU A 186 26.95 -76.00 13.02
CA GLU A 186 25.94 -74.93 13.06
C GLU A 186 25.97 -74.18 14.40
N ASP A 187 25.94 -74.90 15.53
CA ASP A 187 26.01 -74.29 16.87
C ASP A 187 27.29 -73.44 17.05
N VAL A 188 28.43 -73.92 16.55
CA VAL A 188 29.70 -73.17 16.58
C VAL A 188 29.65 -71.94 15.68
N LEU A 189 29.11 -72.06 14.47
CA LEU A 189 28.96 -70.94 13.55
C LEU A 189 28.03 -69.86 14.12
N ASP A 190 26.90 -70.25 14.71
CA ASP A 190 25.96 -69.33 15.34
C ASP A 190 26.56 -68.62 16.55
N SER A 191 27.30 -69.36 17.38
CA SER A 191 28.05 -68.79 18.50
C SER A 191 29.08 -67.76 18.02
N LYS A 192 29.86 -68.09 16.98
CA LYS A 192 30.86 -67.17 16.40
C LYS A 192 30.19 -65.95 15.76
N ASN A 193 29.10 -66.13 15.02
CA ASN A 193 28.36 -65.03 14.40
C ASN A 193 27.77 -64.09 15.45
N SER A 194 27.27 -64.63 16.56
CA SER A 194 26.77 -63.83 17.69
C SER A 194 27.91 -63.04 18.33
N ALA A 195 29.05 -63.69 18.61
CA ALA A 195 30.23 -63.01 19.15
C ALA A 195 30.76 -61.91 18.22
N ILE A 196 30.71 -62.10 16.89
CA ILE A 196 31.08 -61.06 15.92
C ILE A 196 30.14 -59.85 16.06
N LYS A 197 28.82 -60.07 16.12
CA LYS A 197 27.84 -58.99 16.29
C LYS A 197 28.05 -58.24 17.60
N ASP A 198 28.29 -58.96 18.70
CA ASP A 198 28.53 -58.37 20.01
C ASP A 198 29.81 -57.53 20.01
N LEU A 199 30.91 -58.04 19.44
CA LEU A 199 32.16 -57.32 19.36
C LEU A 199 32.07 -56.08 18.45
N GLN A 200 31.32 -56.17 17.34
CA GLN A 200 31.06 -55.01 16.47
C GLN A 200 30.25 -53.94 17.21
N TYR A 201 29.23 -54.34 17.98
CA TYR A 201 28.46 -53.43 18.81
C TYR A 201 29.32 -52.79 19.90
N GLU A 202 30.14 -53.58 20.58
CA GLU A 202 31.05 -53.09 21.62
C GLU A 202 32.06 -52.10 21.07
N LEU A 203 32.66 -52.39 19.92
CA LEU A 203 33.54 -51.46 19.21
C LEU A 203 32.81 -50.15 18.91
N ALA A 204 31.59 -50.21 18.39
CA ALA A 204 30.81 -49.01 18.10
C ALA A 204 30.47 -48.20 19.35
N ARG A 205 30.13 -48.89 20.45
CA ARG A 205 29.86 -48.28 21.75
C ARG A 205 31.09 -47.53 22.29
N VAL A 206 32.27 -48.15 22.23
CA VAL A 206 33.53 -47.55 22.69
C VAL A 206 33.94 -46.38 21.80
N CYS A 207 33.87 -46.52 20.47
CA CYS A 207 34.17 -45.43 19.55
C CYS A 207 33.25 -44.22 19.77
N LYS A 208 31.95 -44.45 20.05
CA LYS A 208 31.02 -43.37 20.40
C LYS A 208 31.40 -42.71 21.72
N ALA A 209 31.63 -43.49 22.77
CA ALA A 209 32.01 -42.95 24.07
C ALA A 209 33.30 -42.11 24.00
N HIS A 210 34.26 -42.53 23.18
CA HIS A 210 35.47 -41.77 22.90
C HIS A 210 35.17 -40.42 22.23
N ASN A 211 34.35 -40.40 21.17
CA ASN A 211 34.00 -39.16 20.46
C ASN A 211 33.16 -38.21 21.32
N ASP A 212 32.23 -38.73 22.13
CA ASP A 212 31.42 -37.92 23.05
C ASP A 212 32.30 -37.31 24.17
N LEU A 213 33.30 -38.05 24.64
CA LEU A 213 34.28 -37.56 25.60
C LEU A 213 35.14 -36.43 25.02
N LEU A 214 35.63 -36.58 23.78
CA LEU A 214 36.38 -35.54 23.07
C LEU A 214 35.58 -34.22 23.00
N ARG A 215 34.31 -34.29 22.59
CA ARG A 215 33.43 -33.11 22.53
C ARG A 215 33.18 -32.49 23.90
N THR A 216 33.05 -33.31 24.93
CA THR A 216 32.88 -32.82 26.30
C THR A 216 34.12 -32.07 26.77
N TYR A 217 35.32 -32.57 26.44
CA TYR A 217 36.57 -31.88 26.74
C TYR A 217 36.71 -30.57 25.96
N GLU A 218 36.43 -30.56 24.67
CA GLU A 218 36.45 -29.34 23.85
C GLU A 218 35.51 -28.28 24.42
N ALA A 219 34.26 -28.65 24.74
CA ALA A 219 33.29 -27.75 25.35
C ALA A 219 33.78 -27.21 26.71
N LYS A 220 34.47 -28.04 27.51
CA LYS A 220 35.05 -27.61 28.78
C LYS A 220 36.24 -26.67 28.60
N LEU A 221 37.13 -26.93 27.66
CA LEU A 221 38.26 -26.05 27.34
C LEU A 221 37.75 -24.67 26.91
N THR A 222 36.76 -24.64 26.01
CA THR A 222 36.11 -23.38 25.60
C THR A 222 35.44 -22.68 26.78
N GLN A 223 34.77 -23.41 27.69
CA GLN A 223 34.17 -22.83 28.90
C GLN A 223 35.19 -22.13 29.80
N PHE A 224 36.42 -22.66 29.90
CA PHE A 224 37.51 -22.06 30.66
C PHE A 224 38.32 -21.01 29.87
N GLY A 225 37.89 -20.68 28.65
CA GLY A 225 38.54 -19.68 27.80
C GLY A 225 39.84 -20.17 27.15
N ILE A 226 40.06 -21.48 27.08
CA ILE A 226 41.21 -22.09 26.42
C ILE A 226 40.79 -22.44 24.98
N PRO A 227 41.36 -21.79 23.96
CA PRO A 227 41.09 -22.13 22.56
C PRO A 227 41.59 -23.53 22.23
N THR A 228 40.80 -24.31 21.51
CA THR A 228 41.14 -25.67 21.08
C THR A 228 42.37 -25.70 20.15
N GLU A 229 42.70 -24.57 19.52
CA GLU A 229 43.86 -24.39 18.65
C GLU A 229 45.18 -24.35 19.44
N GLU A 230 45.13 -24.01 20.74
CA GLU A 230 46.32 -23.94 21.60
C GLU A 230 46.80 -25.31 22.09
N LEU A 231 46.04 -26.39 21.83
CA LEU A 231 46.40 -27.76 22.21
C LEU A 231 47.61 -28.31 21.45
N GLY A 232 47.95 -27.77 20.27
CA GLY A 232 49.10 -28.20 19.47
C GLY A 232 48.95 -29.56 18.78
N PHE A 233 47.81 -30.24 18.93
CA PHE A 233 47.44 -31.45 18.20
C PHE A 233 45.93 -31.50 17.95
N LYS A 234 45.52 -32.27 16.94
CA LYS A 234 44.10 -32.52 16.64
C LYS A 234 43.75 -33.96 17.03
N PRO A 235 42.87 -34.19 18.02
CA PRO A 235 42.40 -35.52 18.36
C PRO A 235 41.78 -36.23 17.15
N LEU A 236 42.07 -37.52 16.97
CA LEU A 236 41.50 -38.32 15.89
C LEU A 236 40.14 -38.88 16.35
N GLU A 237 39.07 -38.51 15.65
CA GLU A 237 37.76 -39.12 15.88
C GLU A 237 37.78 -40.60 15.47
N SER A 238 37.25 -41.45 16.34
CA SER A 238 37.15 -42.88 16.08
C SER A 238 36.00 -43.18 15.12
N THR A 239 36.24 -43.97 14.07
CA THR A 239 35.23 -44.43 13.10
C THR A 239 35.09 -45.94 13.15
N VAL A 240 33.89 -46.45 12.87
CA VAL A 240 33.61 -47.89 12.81
C VAL A 240 33.46 -48.28 11.35
N GLY A 241 34.40 -49.07 10.82
CA GLY A 241 34.31 -49.55 9.43
C GLY A 241 34.26 -48.44 8.36
N GLY A 242 34.82 -47.27 8.63
CA GLY A 242 34.78 -46.12 7.72
C GLY A 242 33.46 -45.32 7.75
N GLN A 243 32.53 -45.67 8.66
CA GLN A 243 31.27 -44.94 8.85
C GLN A 243 31.37 -43.98 10.05
N ALA A 244 30.79 -42.79 9.90
CA ALA A 244 30.69 -41.80 10.97
C ALA A 244 29.54 -42.18 11.93
N LEU A 245 29.82 -42.20 13.23
CA LEU A 245 28.84 -42.50 14.27
C LEU A 245 27.91 -41.30 14.52
N GLY A 246 26.63 -41.57 14.79
CA GLY A 246 25.65 -40.51 15.06
C GLY A 246 25.94 -39.76 16.37
N GLN A 247 25.73 -38.44 16.36
CA GLN A 247 26.09 -37.54 17.46
C GLN A 247 25.06 -37.50 18.61
N GLY A 248 23.86 -38.05 18.41
CA GLY A 248 22.77 -38.02 19.39
C GLY A 248 22.72 -39.23 20.33
N PRO A 249 21.79 -39.24 21.31
CA PRO A 249 21.58 -40.38 22.22
C PRO A 249 21.34 -41.70 21.48
N ALA A 250 20.61 -41.65 20.35
CA ALA A 250 20.34 -42.78 19.47
C ALA A 250 21.43 -43.05 18.40
N GLY A 251 22.62 -42.44 18.51
CA GLY A 251 23.68 -42.50 17.51
C GLY A 251 24.29 -43.89 17.23
N LEU A 252 24.02 -44.88 18.08
CA LEU A 252 24.38 -46.29 17.85
C LEU A 252 23.31 -47.08 17.10
N VAL A 253 22.07 -46.58 17.05
CA VAL A 253 20.92 -47.24 16.39
C VAL A 253 20.80 -46.80 14.92
N SER A 254 21.49 -45.73 14.55
CA SER A 254 21.43 -45.11 13.21
C SER A 254 22.52 -45.61 12.25
N ALA A 255 23.43 -46.49 12.69
CA ALA A 255 24.33 -47.19 11.78
C ALA A 255 23.51 -48.26 11.02
N PRO A 256 23.45 -48.21 9.67
CA PRO A 256 22.77 -49.25 8.92
C PRO A 256 23.54 -50.56 9.11
N SER A 257 22.80 -51.63 9.40
CA SER A 257 23.32 -53.00 9.37
C SER A 257 23.81 -53.38 7.96
#